data_AF-A0A062U0B6-F1
#
_entry.id   AF-A0A062U0B6-F1
#
_cell.length_a   1.000
_cell.length_b   1.000
_cell.length_c   1.000
_cell.angle_alpha   90.00
_cell.angle_beta   90.00
_cell.angle_gamma   90.00
#
_symmetry.space_group_name_H-M   'P 1'
#
loop_
_entity.id
_entity.type
_entity.pdbx_description
1 polymer ?
#
loop_
_entity_poly.entity_id
_entity_poly.type
_entity_poly.pdbx_seq_one_letter_code
_entity_poly.pdbx_strand_id
1 'polypeptide(L)'
;MGSGSKIERQITGTSNVSVDDAIERGLTAAHIKFGQPDWFKVGNVRGFIHEGRVTHYEVTLELGFAGAEKLHESGDYFRSACGGKPMTKIRPSMDVRY
;
A
#
# COMPACT_ATOMS: atom_id res chain seq x y z
N MET A 1 18.92 -13.69 -1.48
CA MET A 1 18.66 -12.32 -0.99
C MET A 1 17.21 -11.99 -1.32
N GLY A 2 16.32 -12.05 -0.34
CA GLY A 2 14.91 -11.75 -0.57
C GLY A 2 14.75 -10.25 -0.77
N SER A 3 14.43 -9.82 -1.98
CA SER A 3 13.94 -8.46 -2.22
C SER A 3 12.58 -8.35 -1.53
N GLY A 4 12.56 -7.74 -0.35
CA GLY A 4 11.30 -7.26 0.22
C GLY A 4 10.72 -6.28 -0.79
N SER A 5 9.68 -6.71 -1.51
CA SER A 5 9.02 -5.86 -2.50
C SER A 5 8.34 -4.73 -1.74
N LYS A 6 8.98 -3.57 -1.71
CA LYS A 6 8.38 -2.34 -1.23
C LYS A 6 7.12 -2.13 -2.07
N ILE A 7 5.95 -2.10 -1.45
CA ILE A 7 4.72 -1.82 -2.19
C ILE A 7 4.69 -0.32 -2.45
N GLU A 8 5.28 0.06 -3.58
CA GLU A 8 5.22 1.40 -4.14
C GLU A 8 3.95 1.48 -5.00
N ARG A 9 3.06 2.42 -4.68
CA ARG A 9 1.85 2.66 -5.49
C ARG A 9 2.00 3.97 -6.23
N GLN A 10 1.58 4.00 -7.48
CA GLN A 10 1.57 5.21 -8.29
C GLN A 10 0.14 5.74 -8.43
N ILE A 11 -0.03 7.05 -8.27
CA ILE A 11 -1.28 7.74 -8.55
C ILE A 11 -1.01 9.01 -9.36
N THR A 12 -1.95 9.38 -10.22
CA THR A 12 -1.90 10.64 -10.97
C THR A 12 -2.99 11.55 -10.45
N GLY A 13 -2.59 12.71 -9.95
CA GLY A 13 -3.47 13.80 -9.57
C GLY A 13 -3.62 14.82 -10.70
N THR A 14 -4.81 15.40 -10.83
CA THR A 14 -5.08 16.44 -11.83
C THR A 14 -5.76 17.65 -11.19
N SER A 15 -5.39 18.85 -11.66
CA SER A 15 -6.00 20.12 -11.24
C SER A 15 -5.91 21.17 -12.34
N ASN A 16 -6.86 22.10 -12.36
CA ASN A 16 -6.87 23.23 -13.29
C ASN A 16 -6.29 24.50 -12.65
N VAL A 17 -5.91 24.43 -11.38
CA VAL A 17 -5.52 25.58 -10.57
C VAL A 17 -4.01 25.62 -10.41
N SER A 18 -3.43 24.55 -9.87
CA SER A 18 -1.99 24.49 -9.57
C SER A 18 -1.49 23.05 -9.46
N VAL A 19 -0.16 22.91 -9.46
CA VAL A 19 0.52 21.64 -9.19
C VAL A 19 0.25 21.16 -7.76
N ASP A 20 0.26 22.07 -6.79
CA ASP A 20 0.02 21.77 -5.37
C ASP A 20 -1.40 21.20 -5.14
N ASP A 21 -2.41 21.82 -5.75
CA ASP A 21 -3.79 21.31 -5.71
C ASP A 21 -3.93 19.93 -6.39
N ALA A 22 -3.20 19.70 -7.47
CA ALA A 22 -3.16 18.37 -8.10
C ALA A 22 -2.54 17.30 -7.17
N ILE A 23 -1.53 17.67 -6.37
CA ILE A 23 -0.91 16.77 -5.40
C ILE A 23 -1.89 16.43 -4.28
N GLU A 24 -2.51 17.43 -3.66
CA GLU A 24 -3.49 17.26 -2.57
C GLU A 24 -4.68 16.39 -3.00
N ARG A 25 -5.21 16.62 -4.22
CA ARG A 25 -6.27 15.79 -4.80
C ARG A 25 -5.82 14.35 -5.02
N GLY A 26 -4.58 14.16 -5.48
CA GLY A 26 -3.96 12.84 -5.64
C GLY A 26 -3.81 12.11 -4.30
N LEU A 27 -3.31 12.78 -3.27
CA LEU A 27 -3.16 12.24 -1.92
C LEU A 27 -4.51 11.89 -1.28
N THR A 28 -5.52 12.74 -1.45
CA THR A 28 -6.88 12.49 -0.96
C THR A 28 -7.49 11.25 -1.63
N ALA A 29 -7.35 11.12 -2.96
CA ALA A 29 -7.82 9.95 -3.69
C ALA A 29 -7.07 8.68 -3.27
N ALA A 30 -5.77 8.78 -3.01
CA ALA A 30 -4.98 7.67 -2.49
C ALA A 30 -5.40 7.28 -1.07
N HIS A 31 -5.70 8.25 -0.21
CA HIS A 31 -6.17 8.03 1.15
C HIS A 31 -7.45 7.16 1.17
N ILE A 32 -8.40 7.49 0.29
CA ILE A 32 -9.66 6.77 0.17
C ILE A 32 -9.46 5.35 -0.39
N LYS A 33 -8.56 5.17 -1.36
CA LYS A 33 -8.38 3.88 -2.06
C LYS A 33 -7.44 2.91 -1.33
N PHE A 34 -6.37 3.42 -0.75
CA PHE A 34 -5.24 2.63 -0.28
C PHE A 34 -4.96 2.82 1.21
N GLY A 35 -5.70 3.70 1.89
CA GLY A 35 -5.43 4.11 3.27
C GLY A 35 -4.38 5.22 3.33
N GLN A 36 -3.83 5.46 4.52
CA GLN A 36 -2.94 6.59 4.78
C GLN A 36 -1.49 6.30 4.34
N PRO A 37 -0.96 6.97 3.29
CA PRO A 37 0.45 6.85 2.93
C PRO A 37 1.34 7.60 3.94
N ASP A 38 2.53 7.07 4.21
CA ASP A 38 3.50 7.68 5.15
C ASP A 38 4.39 8.72 4.47
N TRP A 39 4.72 8.47 3.21
CA TRP A 39 5.51 9.38 2.40
C TRP A 39 5.06 9.34 0.94
N PHE A 40 5.32 10.44 0.25
CA PHE A 40 5.10 10.57 -1.17
C PHE A 40 6.34 11.14 -1.85
N LYS A 41 6.47 10.86 -3.14
CA LYS A 41 7.51 11.41 -4.01
C LYS A 41 6.87 11.87 -5.31
N VAL A 42 7.25 13.05 -5.76
CA VAL A 42 6.80 13.60 -7.04
C VAL A 42 7.65 12.99 -8.16
N GLY A 43 7.00 12.33 -9.11
CA GLY A 43 7.66 11.67 -10.24
C GLY A 43 7.74 12.56 -11.46
N ASN A 44 6.60 12.78 -12.13
CA ASN A 44 6.53 13.61 -13.33
C ASN A 44 5.40 14.64 -13.20
N VAL A 45 5.70 15.87 -13.62
CA VAL A 45 4.72 16.95 -13.69
C VAL A 45 4.54 17.32 -15.14
N ARG A 46 3.30 17.22 -15.62
CA ARG A 46 2.88 17.58 -16.98
C ARG A 46 1.81 18.64 -16.89
N GLY A 47 1.64 19.39 -17.96
CA GLY A 47 0.58 20.38 -18.04
C GLY A 47 0.12 20.60 -19.46
N PHE A 48 -1.17 20.88 -19.61
CA PHE A 48 -1.76 21.26 -20.89
C PHE A 48 -1.70 22.78 -21.03
N ILE A 49 -1.21 23.26 -22.16
CA ILE A 49 -1.05 24.70 -22.43
C ILE A 49 -2.08 25.11 -23.48
N HIS A 50 -2.84 26.16 -23.19
CA HIS A 50 -3.78 26.80 -24.11
C HIS A 50 -3.59 28.31 -24.06
N GLU A 51 -3.47 28.96 -25.22
CA GLU A 51 -3.31 30.43 -25.33
C GLU A 51 -2.18 31.01 -24.45
N GLY A 52 -1.07 30.26 -24.31
CA GLY A 52 0.08 30.68 -23.51
C GLY A 52 -0.12 30.57 -21.99
N ARG A 53 -1.21 29.96 -21.53
CA ARG A 53 -1.45 29.66 -20.11
C ARG A 53 -1.63 28.16 -19.90
N VAL A 54 -1.21 27.67 -18.74
CA VAL A 54 -1.48 26.28 -18.35
C VAL A 54 -2.95 26.16 -17.93
N THR A 55 -3.68 25.22 -18.52
CA THR A 55 -5.10 24.98 -18.21
C THR A 55 -5.30 23.81 -17.26
N HIS A 56 -4.46 22.79 -17.37
CA HIS A 56 -4.53 21.58 -16.55
C HIS A 56 -3.12 21.17 -16.16
N TYR A 57 -2.96 20.79 -14.91
CA TYR A 57 -1.77 20.19 -14.33
C TYR A 57 -2.05 18.73 -14.07
N GLU A 58 -1.12 17.88 -14.47
CA GLU A 58 -1.13 16.45 -14.21
C GLU A 58 0.16 16.10 -13.45
N VAL A 59 0.02 15.53 -12.27
CA VAL A 59 1.13 15.21 -11.38
C VAL A 59 1.10 13.73 -11.05
N THR A 60 2.17 13.03 -11.42
CA THR A 60 2.36 11.63 -11.05
C THR A 60 3.08 11.56 -9.71
N LEU A 61 2.47 10.88 -8.75
CA LEU A 61 2.97 10.66 -7.40
C LEU A 61 3.28 9.18 -7.17
N GLU A 62 4.43 8.93 -6.58
CA GLU A 62 4.80 7.63 -6.00
C GLU A 62 4.51 7.70 -4.50
N LEU A 63 3.80 6.70 -3.98
CA LEU A 63 3.38 6.61 -2.59
C LEU A 63 4.01 5.39 -1.94
N GLY A 64 4.57 5.60 -0.76
CA GLY A 64 5.03 4.52 0.08
C GLY A 64 4.21 4.38 1.34
N PHE A 65 3.91 3.13 1.65
CA PHE A 65 3.24 2.72 2.87
C PHE A 65 4.31 2.05 3.73
N ALA A 66 4.69 2.67 4.83
CA ALA A 66 5.65 2.13 5.77
C ALA A 66 4.95 1.06 6.61
N GLY A 67 4.82 -0.14 6.04
CA GLY A 67 4.35 -1.31 6.78
C GLY A 67 2.90 -1.21 7.21
N ALA A 68 1.97 -1.16 6.26
CA ALA A 68 0.68 -1.80 6.50
C ALA A 68 0.97 -3.30 6.64
N GLU A 69 1.00 -3.73 7.89
CA GLU A 69 0.88 -5.12 8.32
C GLU A 69 -0.02 -5.90 7.35
N LYS A 70 0.46 -7.08 6.97
CA LYS A 70 -0.15 -7.96 5.97
C LYS A 70 -1.60 -8.29 6.35
N LEU A 71 -2.56 -7.64 5.71
CA LEU A 71 -3.96 -8.06 5.78
C LEU A 71 -4.39 -8.61 4.42
N HIS A 72 -4.24 -9.93 4.28
CA HIS A 72 -5.31 -10.88 3.94
C HIS A 72 -4.67 -12.16 3.40
N GLU A 73 -4.26 -13.06 4.30
CA GLU A 73 -4.09 -14.47 3.94
C GLU A 73 -5.48 -15.04 3.65
N SER A 74 -5.91 -14.92 2.38
CA SER A 74 -7.03 -15.68 1.82
C SER A 74 -6.81 -17.21 1.86
N GLY A 75 -5.82 -17.71 2.61
CA GLY A 75 -5.54 -19.14 2.76
C GLY A 75 -6.17 -19.77 4.00
N ASP A 76 -6.56 -18.97 5.00
CA ASP A 76 -7.05 -19.50 6.27
C ASP A 76 -8.56 -19.73 6.30
N TYR A 77 -9.32 -19.14 5.38
CA TYR A 77 -10.75 -19.44 5.24
C TYR A 77 -10.96 -20.92 4.88
N PHE A 78 -10.09 -21.51 4.05
CA PHE A 78 -10.21 -22.90 3.63
C PHE A 78 -9.81 -23.87 4.75
N ARG A 79 -8.72 -23.59 5.49
CA ARG A 79 -8.32 -24.40 6.66
C ARG A 79 -9.33 -24.35 7.80
N SER A 80 -9.98 -23.20 8.01
CA SER A 80 -11.03 -23.05 9.03
C SER A 80 -12.34 -23.71 8.62
N ALA A 81 -12.71 -23.67 7.33
CA ALA A 81 -13.92 -24.31 6.82
C ALA A 81 -13.80 -25.85 6.76
N CYS A 82 -12.58 -26.38 6.66
CA CYS A 82 -12.29 -27.82 6.63
C CYS A 82 -11.68 -28.33 7.97
N GLY A 83 -12.23 -27.89 9.11
CA GLY A 83 -12.24 -28.58 10.42
C GLY A 83 -11.10 -29.56 10.79
N GLY A 84 -9.83 -29.12 10.82
CA GLY A 84 -8.72 -29.91 11.36
C GLY A 84 -8.22 -29.36 12.71
N LYS A 85 -8.71 -29.88 13.84
CA LYS A 85 -8.17 -29.55 15.17
C LYS A 85 -6.71 -30.01 15.23
N PRO A 86 -5.71 -29.17 15.56
CA PRO A 86 -4.33 -29.63 15.66
C PRO A 86 -4.21 -30.62 16.83
N MET A 87 -3.67 -31.82 16.56
CA MET A 87 -3.36 -32.82 17.59
C MET A 87 -2.44 -32.22 18.66
N THR A 88 -2.93 -32.18 19.89
CA THR A 88 -2.13 -31.92 21.09
C THR A 88 -1.00 -32.95 21.14
N LYS A 89 0.26 -32.51 20.95
CA LYS A 89 1.41 -33.38 21.23
C LYS A 89 1.50 -33.57 22.75
N ILE A 90 0.95 -34.69 23.23
CA ILE A 90 1.23 -35.23 24.55
C ILE A 90 2.74 -35.48 24.60
N ARG A 91 3.46 -34.69 25.39
CA ARG A 91 4.87 -34.93 25.66
C ARG A 91 4.92 -36.06 26.70
N PRO A 92 5.53 -37.23 26.42
CA PRO A 92 5.73 -38.23 27.46
C PRO A 92 6.69 -37.66 28.50
N SER A 93 6.33 -37.90 29.76
CA SER A 93 7.13 -37.60 30.95
C SER A 93 8.44 -38.37 30.95
N MET A 94 9.41 -37.81 31.66
CA MET A 94 10.67 -38.42 32.16
C MET A 94 11.85 -38.48 31.18
N ASP A 95 12.90 -37.72 31.51
CA ASP A 95 14.14 -38.35 31.99
C ASP A 95 14.84 -37.36 32.96
N VAL A 96 14.88 -37.74 34.24
CA VAL A 96 15.79 -37.19 35.24
C VAL A 96 17.14 -37.82 34.98
N ARG A 97 18.19 -37.01 34.81
CA ARG A 97 19.58 -37.46 35.02
C ARG A 97 20.33 -36.44 35.85
N TYR A 98 21.07 -36.99 36.82
CA TYR A 98 21.86 -36.35 37.87
C TYR A 98 22.87 -35.34 37.36
#